data_AF-A0A3D3RJX1-F1
#
_entry.id   AF-A0A3D3RJX1-F1
#
_cell.length_a   1.000
_cell.length_b   1.000
_cell.length_c   1.000
_cell.angle_alpha   90.00
_cell.angle_beta   90.00
_cell.angle_gamma   90.00
#
_symmetry.space_group_name_H-M   'P 1'
#
loop_
_entity.id
_entity.type
_entity.pdbx_description
1 polymer ?
#
loop_
_entity_poly.entity_id
_entity_poly.type
_entity_poly.pdbx_seq_one_letter_code
_entity_poly.pdbx_strand_id
1 'polypeptide(L)'
;MNYLIDLTKEEIKYICTVIPHQETVSYFRKYPKEFTKLRPGFRVKTLNEDMVTRTLYEFRNRDFVTSYLNKHIDRWIKEIDEEMEKAKEAGLDMEASYINVLSRSFFAGNIALFFKIKGEEKSKDYLKVLSSAVAYEADNRKKEEEELDSIKKKMIGLTENQTELKQKIVDGQKRLENLKICEKELNEKLEESSQALGEEQERCRKIAEKAEKLETALQKAQEDEVWKLSEMQQKIDGLSLRLEEQVEQVNSYKVSISELESKLSYAEEDIQTWKNQVRTREKQIFTYKAERATLLTDKDADKKQIKELKEALEQALSVEKAYKEQIALLCSDTESHTAENELTSAEAVSKKYSDSERHMPMCPEDMDDFVEYFSYNLENISFDQSEDGALDFLDYLEKIFFQGIPLLIKRGPGINLANSLANTLYGVPVAARILYAEDANIQKVEEFLTDTPDRVVCIDGFIGNCNVMELIPVLEQHRNKIIILTYMFDRTLTFVPNEILSYVQFISADVFSTLLRIKDVTEDPSEIKEKPYANKGSVRADTRLQKIFRDIACECGIEISAAFAMADMIEDENQLNEMLMFTLLPYVSKVFGKNPYNCSKRLQRYAGEAGRSLKKDIMMRWFG
;
A
#
# COMPACT_ATOMS: atom_id res chain seq x y z
N MET A 1 -20.90 69.53 81.49
CA MET A 1 -21.87 69.98 82.54
C MET A 1 -23.13 69.08 82.49
N ASN A 2 -24.34 69.55 82.84
CA ASN A 2 -25.60 68.88 82.45
C ASN A 2 -26.41 69.76 81.48
N TYR A 3 -25.92 69.86 80.25
CA TYR A 3 -26.46 70.72 79.19
C TYR A 3 -27.90 70.38 78.81
N LEU A 4 -28.34 69.13 79.02
CA LEU A 4 -29.66 68.65 78.60
C LEU A 4 -30.85 69.32 79.32
N ILE A 5 -30.61 70.13 80.35
CA ILE A 5 -31.64 70.91 81.06
C ILE A 5 -32.07 72.13 80.22
N ASP A 6 -31.10 72.81 79.58
CA ASP A 6 -31.31 74.10 78.90
C ASP A 6 -31.58 73.94 77.39
N LEU A 7 -31.59 72.70 76.90
CA LEU A 7 -31.82 72.35 75.51
C LEU A 7 -33.27 71.93 75.22
N THR A 8 -33.75 72.36 74.06
CA THR A 8 -35.04 71.96 73.49
C THR A 8 -35.03 70.49 73.06
N LYS A 9 -36.21 69.92 72.84
CA LYS A 9 -36.35 68.52 72.39
C LYS A 9 -35.68 68.32 71.03
N GLU A 10 -35.76 69.33 70.19
CA GLU A 10 -35.23 69.41 68.84
C GLU A 10 -33.70 69.44 68.84
N GLU A 11 -33.10 70.25 69.72
CA GLU A 11 -31.64 70.31 69.93
C GLU A 11 -31.08 69.00 70.51
N ILE A 12 -31.75 68.39 71.50
CA ILE A 12 -31.31 67.10 72.04
C ILE A 12 -31.46 65.99 70.99
N LYS A 13 -32.51 66.03 70.16
CA LYS A 13 -32.66 65.11 69.03
C LYS A 13 -31.52 65.25 68.02
N TYR A 14 -31.10 66.49 67.70
CA TYR A 14 -29.94 66.74 66.84
C TYR A 14 -28.67 66.10 67.42
N ILE A 15 -28.39 66.28 68.72
CA ILE A 15 -27.24 65.66 69.40
C ILE A 15 -27.30 64.13 69.28
N CYS A 16 -28.47 63.52 69.50
CA CYS A 16 -28.66 62.09 69.35
C CYS A 16 -28.48 61.58 67.90
N THR A 17 -28.65 62.42 66.87
CA THR A 17 -28.40 62.03 65.46
C THR A 17 -26.95 62.16 65.01
N VAL A 18 -26.16 63.07 65.60
CA VAL A 18 -24.77 63.34 65.12
C VAL A 18 -23.68 62.57 65.88
N ILE A 19 -24.01 61.85 66.95
CA ILE A 19 -23.06 60.92 67.58
C ILE A 19 -22.80 59.73 66.63
N PRO A 20 -21.52 59.42 66.29
CA PRO A 20 -21.21 58.30 65.41
C PRO A 20 -21.74 56.96 65.94
N HIS A 21 -22.47 56.22 65.09
CA HIS A 21 -23.10 54.95 65.44
C HIS A 21 -22.13 53.95 66.10
N GLN A 22 -20.91 53.82 65.55
CA GLN A 22 -19.86 52.95 66.08
C GLN A 22 -19.42 53.32 67.50
N GLU A 23 -19.41 54.60 67.87
CA GLU A 23 -19.07 55.05 69.23
C GLU A 23 -20.15 54.64 70.23
N THR A 24 -21.43 54.88 69.93
CA THR A 24 -22.52 54.49 70.85
C THR A 24 -22.67 52.98 70.96
N VAL A 25 -22.54 52.23 69.85
CA VAL A 25 -22.49 50.77 69.86
C VAL A 25 -21.33 50.26 70.72
N SER A 26 -20.16 50.90 70.65
CA SER A 26 -19.01 50.57 71.49
C SER A 26 -19.23 50.92 72.97
N TYR A 27 -19.91 52.03 73.26
CA TYR A 27 -20.26 52.44 74.62
C TYR A 27 -21.26 51.48 75.27
N PHE A 28 -22.35 51.13 74.59
CA PHE A 28 -23.32 50.14 75.07
C PHE A 28 -22.72 48.73 75.22
N ARG A 29 -21.72 48.35 74.39
CA ARG A 29 -20.95 47.10 74.59
C ARG A 29 -20.09 47.13 75.86
N LYS A 30 -19.56 48.29 76.27
CA LYS A 30 -18.79 48.45 77.52
C LYS A 30 -19.67 48.38 78.77
N TYR A 31 -20.95 48.76 78.68
CA TYR A 31 -21.89 48.80 79.81
C TYR A 31 -23.16 47.95 79.57
N PRO A 32 -23.04 46.63 79.34
CA PRO A 32 -24.16 45.77 78.92
C PRO A 32 -25.26 45.65 80.00
N LYS A 33 -24.90 45.75 81.29
CA LYS A 33 -25.86 45.74 82.40
C LYS A 33 -26.78 46.97 82.38
N GLU A 34 -26.29 48.14 81.98
CA GLU A 34 -27.10 49.35 81.88
C GLU A 34 -27.90 49.36 80.57
N PHE A 35 -27.30 48.96 79.45
CA PHE A 35 -28.01 48.81 78.18
C PHE A 35 -29.22 47.87 78.29
N THR A 36 -29.09 46.74 79.00
CA THR A 36 -30.18 45.77 79.19
C THR A 36 -31.36 46.36 79.98
N LYS A 37 -31.14 47.38 80.84
CA LYS A 37 -32.21 48.12 81.52
C LYS A 37 -32.95 49.10 80.60
N LEU A 38 -32.32 49.56 79.51
CA LEU A 38 -32.93 50.44 78.53
C LEU A 38 -33.78 49.66 77.53
N ARG A 39 -33.21 48.61 76.91
CA ARG A 39 -33.92 47.74 75.96
C ARG A 39 -33.71 46.25 76.30
N PRO A 40 -34.51 45.69 77.22
CA PRO A 40 -34.50 44.26 77.52
C PRO A 40 -34.70 43.40 76.26
N GLY A 41 -34.02 42.26 76.19
CA GLY A 41 -34.12 41.31 75.06
C GLY A 41 -33.31 41.67 73.81
N PHE A 42 -32.93 42.94 73.62
CA PHE A 42 -32.11 43.37 72.47
C PHE A 42 -30.62 43.09 72.68
N ARG A 43 -29.88 42.85 71.59
CA ARG A 43 -28.41 42.73 71.59
C ARG A 43 -27.81 44.00 71.00
N VAL A 44 -26.72 44.52 71.58
CA VAL A 44 -26.05 45.74 71.10
C VAL A 44 -25.54 45.60 69.64
N LYS A 45 -25.27 44.36 69.17
CA LYS A 45 -24.91 44.08 67.78
C LYS A 45 -26.06 44.17 66.77
N THR A 46 -27.33 44.26 67.20
CA THR A 46 -28.51 44.29 66.31
C THR A 46 -29.21 45.65 66.30
N LEU A 47 -28.55 46.71 66.80
CA LEU A 47 -29.01 48.08 66.66
C LEU A 47 -28.51 48.63 65.32
N ASN A 48 -29.39 49.26 64.54
CA ASN A 48 -28.99 50.14 63.44
C ASN A 48 -28.91 51.60 63.92
N GLU A 49 -28.55 52.53 63.04
CA GLU A 49 -28.28 53.93 63.39
C GLU A 49 -29.52 54.66 63.91
N ASP A 50 -30.68 54.41 63.29
CA ASP A 50 -31.98 54.92 63.71
C ASP A 50 -32.40 54.37 65.10
N MET A 51 -32.22 53.07 65.36
CA MET A 51 -32.48 52.48 66.68
C MET A 51 -31.53 53.03 67.77
N VAL A 52 -30.27 53.31 67.43
CA VAL A 52 -29.33 53.98 68.35
C VAL A 52 -29.81 55.39 68.67
N THR A 53 -30.08 56.20 67.65
CA THR A 53 -30.61 57.58 67.77
C THR A 53 -31.86 57.62 68.64
N ARG A 54 -32.84 56.75 68.34
CA ARG A 54 -34.09 56.64 69.12
C ARG A 54 -33.83 56.24 70.56
N THR A 55 -32.97 55.24 70.81
CA THR A 55 -32.65 54.79 72.18
C THR A 55 -31.97 55.90 73.00
N LEU A 56 -31.06 56.67 72.39
CA LEU A 56 -30.45 57.83 73.06
C LEU A 56 -31.49 58.91 73.39
N TYR A 57 -32.38 59.22 72.44
CA TYR A 57 -33.39 60.27 72.62
C TYR A 57 -34.53 59.87 73.59
N GLU A 58 -35.06 58.64 73.48
CA GLU A 58 -36.10 58.09 74.37
C GLU A 58 -35.64 58.08 75.83
N PHE A 59 -34.42 57.59 76.09
CA PHE A 59 -33.89 57.40 77.43
C PHE A 59 -32.98 58.54 77.91
N ARG A 60 -32.95 59.69 77.22
CA ARG A 60 -32.10 60.87 77.50
C ARG A 60 -32.15 61.40 78.95
N ASN A 61 -33.19 61.07 79.72
CA ASN A 61 -33.37 61.45 81.12
C ASN A 61 -32.82 60.41 82.12
N ARG A 62 -32.29 59.27 81.67
CA ARG A 62 -31.65 58.25 82.53
C ARG A 62 -30.19 58.60 82.73
N ASP A 63 -29.71 58.66 83.98
CA ASP A 63 -28.35 59.11 84.36
C ASP A 63 -27.21 58.51 83.51
N PHE A 64 -27.33 57.24 83.12
CA PHE A 64 -26.39 56.56 82.21
C PHE A 64 -26.33 57.22 80.82
N VAL A 65 -27.48 57.54 80.23
CA VAL A 65 -27.60 58.22 78.93
C VAL A 65 -27.31 59.72 79.09
N THR A 66 -27.82 60.36 80.15
CA THR A 66 -27.51 61.75 80.53
C THR A 66 -26.00 61.96 80.62
N SER A 67 -25.27 61.08 81.31
CA SER A 67 -23.81 61.15 81.45
C SER A 67 -23.10 60.89 80.12
N TYR A 68 -23.61 59.98 79.28
CA TYR A 68 -23.04 59.70 77.96
C TYR A 68 -23.16 60.90 77.01
N LEU A 69 -24.36 61.47 76.88
CA LEU A 69 -24.62 62.63 76.02
C LEU A 69 -23.82 63.85 76.48
N ASN A 70 -23.84 64.17 77.79
CA ASN A 70 -23.04 65.28 78.32
C ASN A 70 -21.53 65.09 78.08
N LYS A 71 -20.98 63.88 78.25
CA LYS A 71 -19.57 63.60 77.94
C LYS A 71 -19.22 63.78 76.46
N HIS A 72 -20.12 63.46 75.55
CA HIS A 72 -19.93 63.74 74.12
C HIS A 72 -19.94 65.25 73.85
N ILE A 73 -20.86 66.01 74.46
CA ILE A 73 -20.90 67.48 74.35
C ILE A 73 -19.63 68.11 74.94
N ASP A 74 -19.26 67.77 76.18
CA ASP A 74 -18.04 68.22 76.85
C ASP A 74 -16.78 67.92 75.98
N ARG A 75 -16.72 66.74 75.33
CA ARG A 75 -15.64 66.37 74.42
C ARG A 75 -15.62 67.21 73.15
N TRP A 76 -16.74 67.32 72.44
CA TRP A 76 -16.82 68.06 71.18
C TRP A 76 -16.52 69.54 71.33
N ILE A 77 -16.99 70.17 72.42
CA ILE A 77 -16.66 71.57 72.71
C ILE A 77 -15.15 71.75 72.90
N LYS A 78 -14.50 70.84 73.66
CA LYS A 78 -13.05 70.86 73.85
C LYS A 78 -12.26 70.58 72.56
N GLU A 79 -12.72 69.62 71.74
CA GLU A 79 -12.13 69.33 70.41
C GLU A 79 -12.21 70.57 69.50
N ILE A 80 -13.35 71.27 69.49
CA ILE A 80 -13.53 72.52 68.70
C ILE A 80 -12.66 73.64 69.26
N ASP A 81 -12.56 73.80 70.58
CA ASP A 81 -11.70 74.82 71.20
C ASP A 81 -10.22 74.62 70.83
N GLU A 82 -9.74 73.37 70.88
CA GLU A 82 -8.36 73.04 70.52
C GLU A 82 -8.05 73.27 69.03
N GLU A 83 -9.00 73.02 68.13
CA GLU A 83 -8.85 73.36 66.70
C GLU A 83 -9.02 74.87 66.44
N MET A 84 -9.84 75.58 67.22
CA MET A 84 -10.00 77.05 67.12
C MET A 84 -8.76 77.80 67.58
N GLU A 85 -8.02 77.33 68.59
CA GLU A 85 -6.71 77.92 68.93
C GLU A 85 -5.67 77.67 67.81
N LYS A 86 -5.61 76.45 67.24
CA LYS A 86 -4.73 76.16 66.08
C LYS A 86 -5.06 77.02 64.86
N ALA A 87 -6.34 77.31 64.63
CA ALA A 87 -6.77 78.20 63.54
C ALA A 87 -6.24 79.64 63.74
N LYS A 88 -6.24 80.15 64.98
CA LYS A 88 -5.64 81.45 65.32
C LYS A 88 -4.11 81.42 65.20
N GLU A 89 -3.44 80.35 65.64
CA GLU A 89 -1.99 80.17 65.46
C GLU A 89 -1.60 80.14 63.97
N ALA A 90 -2.48 79.61 63.11
CA ALA A 90 -2.34 79.64 61.66
C ALA A 90 -2.67 81.02 61.01
N GLY A 91 -3.03 82.03 61.80
CA GLY A 91 -3.29 83.39 61.35
C GLY A 91 -4.66 83.64 60.71
N LEU A 92 -5.64 82.75 60.91
CA LEU A 92 -7.01 82.97 60.46
C LEU A 92 -7.74 83.99 61.36
N ASP A 93 -8.63 84.79 60.77
CA ASP A 93 -9.57 85.61 61.55
C ASP A 93 -10.62 84.75 62.26
N MET A 94 -11.39 85.35 63.17
CA MET A 94 -12.31 84.62 64.06
C MET A 94 -13.46 83.96 63.27
N GLU A 95 -14.05 84.68 62.32
CA GLU A 95 -15.12 84.19 61.45
C GLU A 95 -14.64 83.07 60.53
N ALA A 96 -13.47 83.23 59.88
CA ALA A 96 -12.85 82.21 59.04
C ALA A 96 -12.47 80.96 59.85
N SER A 97 -11.99 81.13 61.09
CA SER A 97 -11.73 80.03 62.02
C SER A 97 -13.00 79.25 62.34
N TYR A 98 -14.09 79.93 62.71
CA TYR A 98 -15.39 79.28 62.96
C TYR A 98 -15.91 78.55 61.71
N ILE A 99 -15.79 79.14 60.51
CA ILE A 99 -16.19 78.48 59.26
C ILE A 99 -15.37 77.21 59.02
N ASN A 100 -14.04 77.27 59.20
CA ASN A 100 -13.14 76.14 58.94
C ASN A 100 -13.35 74.99 59.94
N VAL A 101 -13.40 75.29 61.24
CA VAL A 101 -13.51 74.29 62.30
C VAL A 101 -14.93 73.73 62.40
N LEU A 102 -15.97 74.57 62.38
CA LEU A 102 -17.34 74.08 62.58
C LEU A 102 -17.85 73.26 61.40
N SER A 103 -17.36 73.49 60.18
CA SER A 103 -17.64 72.64 58.99
C SER A 103 -17.05 71.24 59.07
N ARG A 104 -16.11 71.00 59.98
CA ARG A 104 -15.53 69.68 60.30
C ARG A 104 -16.12 69.09 61.59
N SER A 105 -17.04 69.80 62.24
CA SER A 105 -17.56 69.45 63.57
C SER A 105 -18.93 68.79 63.53
N PHE A 106 -19.28 68.11 64.63
CA PHE A 106 -20.62 67.56 64.87
C PHE A 106 -21.73 68.64 64.96
N PHE A 107 -21.39 69.94 65.02
CA PHE A 107 -22.35 71.04 64.97
C PHE A 107 -22.55 71.66 63.58
N ALA A 108 -21.91 71.13 62.52
CA ALA A 108 -22.02 71.67 61.15
C ALA A 108 -23.48 71.88 60.67
N GLY A 109 -24.41 71.00 61.09
CA GLY A 109 -25.84 71.11 60.77
C GLY A 109 -26.69 71.93 61.75
N ASN A 110 -26.11 72.43 62.86
CA ASN A 110 -26.80 73.26 63.85
C ASN A 110 -25.81 74.15 64.63
N ILE A 111 -25.37 75.25 64.01
CA ILE A 111 -24.40 76.19 64.59
C ILE A 111 -24.97 77.00 65.76
N ALA A 112 -26.28 77.27 65.76
CA ALA A 112 -26.94 77.95 66.88
C ALA A 112 -26.81 77.17 68.19
N LEU A 113 -26.86 75.84 68.11
CA LEU A 113 -26.69 74.95 69.27
C LEU A 113 -25.27 74.97 69.85
N PHE A 114 -24.23 75.12 69.01
CA PHE A 114 -22.85 75.27 69.49
C PHE A 114 -22.69 76.51 70.39
N PHE A 115 -23.08 77.68 69.88
CA PHE A 115 -22.98 78.94 70.64
C PHE A 115 -23.88 78.94 71.88
N LYS A 116 -25.06 78.31 71.81
CA LYS A 116 -25.92 78.11 72.98
C LYS A 116 -25.27 77.25 74.07
N ILE A 117 -24.60 76.15 73.70
CA ILE A 117 -23.87 75.28 74.65
C ILE A 117 -22.66 76.02 75.24
N LYS A 118 -22.03 76.92 74.47
CA LYS A 118 -20.97 77.82 74.95
C LYS A 118 -21.46 78.93 75.91
N GLY A 119 -22.76 79.23 75.94
CA GLY A 119 -23.29 80.40 76.64
C GLY A 119 -23.01 81.73 75.92
N GLU A 120 -22.71 81.69 74.62
CA GLU A 120 -22.44 82.88 73.80
C GLU A 120 -23.71 83.32 73.06
N GLU A 121 -24.24 84.50 73.39
CA GLU A 121 -25.32 85.09 72.59
C GLU A 121 -24.78 85.69 71.29
N LYS A 122 -25.39 85.30 70.16
CA LYS A 122 -25.12 85.83 68.81
C LYS A 122 -26.43 86.27 68.16
N SER A 123 -26.39 87.23 67.23
CA SER A 123 -27.61 87.67 66.54
C SER A 123 -28.15 86.57 65.60
N LYS A 124 -29.48 86.57 65.40
CA LYS A 124 -30.13 85.57 64.53
C LYS A 124 -29.61 85.60 63.10
N ASP A 125 -29.24 86.77 62.60
CA ASP A 125 -28.77 86.92 61.21
C ASP A 125 -27.27 86.58 61.07
N TYR A 126 -26.44 86.84 62.09
CA TYR A 126 -25.08 86.29 62.16
C TYR A 126 -25.10 84.76 62.11
N LEU A 127 -25.96 84.12 62.92
CA LEU A 127 -26.09 82.66 62.96
C LEU A 127 -26.58 82.08 61.62
N LYS A 128 -27.46 82.76 60.87
CA LYS A 128 -27.86 82.33 59.51
C LYS A 128 -26.68 82.39 58.53
N VAL A 129 -25.96 83.50 58.49
CA VAL A 129 -24.83 83.71 57.58
C VAL A 129 -23.73 82.69 57.87
N LEU A 130 -23.35 82.54 59.14
CA LEU A 130 -22.34 81.56 59.56
C LEU A 130 -22.78 80.12 59.29
N SER A 131 -24.05 79.75 59.53
CA SER A 131 -24.56 78.41 59.17
C SER A 131 -24.48 78.14 57.67
N SER A 132 -24.77 79.16 56.84
CA SER A 132 -24.71 79.03 55.38
C SER A 132 -23.27 78.86 54.88
N ALA A 133 -22.33 79.64 55.43
CA ALA A 133 -20.91 79.52 55.11
C ALA A 133 -20.31 78.18 55.58
N VAL A 134 -20.65 77.73 56.79
CA VAL A 134 -20.23 76.43 57.33
C VAL A 134 -20.76 75.27 56.48
N ALA A 135 -22.03 75.31 56.05
CA ALA A 135 -22.61 74.29 55.20
C ALA A 135 -21.94 74.22 53.81
N TYR A 136 -21.70 75.38 53.18
CA TYR A 136 -21.01 75.48 51.90
C TYR A 136 -19.58 74.91 51.96
N GLU A 137 -18.82 75.27 53.00
CA GLU A 137 -17.47 74.76 53.25
C GLU A 137 -17.48 73.23 53.50
N ALA A 138 -18.44 72.72 54.28
CA ALA A 138 -18.58 71.29 54.56
C ALA A 138 -18.90 70.46 53.30
N ASP A 139 -19.73 70.99 52.39
CA ASP A 139 -20.07 70.31 51.14
C ASP A 139 -18.99 70.42 50.06
N ASN A 140 -18.09 71.40 50.13
CA ASN A 140 -16.92 71.45 49.25
C ASN A 140 -15.85 70.43 49.65
N ARG A 141 -15.54 70.27 50.95
CA ARG A 141 -14.59 69.24 51.42
C ARG A 141 -14.95 67.83 50.96
N LYS A 142 -16.25 67.48 50.98
CA LYS A 142 -16.73 66.15 50.54
C LYS A 142 -16.36 65.88 49.07
N LYS A 143 -16.52 66.89 48.20
CA LYS A 143 -16.14 66.78 46.78
C LYS A 143 -14.63 66.63 46.62
N GLU A 144 -13.84 67.39 47.38
CA GLU A 144 -12.37 67.27 47.38
C GLU A 144 -11.92 65.87 47.83
N GLU A 145 -12.56 65.27 48.84
CA GLU A 145 -12.29 63.89 49.29
C GLU A 145 -12.70 62.84 48.24
N GLU A 146 -13.87 62.99 47.61
CA GLU A 146 -14.36 62.13 46.52
C GLU A 146 -13.45 62.18 45.27
N GLU A 147 -13.00 63.38 44.88
CA GLU A 147 -12.03 63.56 43.78
C GLU A 147 -10.67 62.97 44.14
N LEU A 148 -10.17 63.16 45.36
CA LEU A 148 -8.90 62.62 45.82
C LEU A 148 -8.89 61.08 45.84
N ASP A 149 -9.99 60.44 46.24
CA ASP A 149 -10.14 58.98 46.18
C ASP A 149 -10.26 58.47 44.73
N SER A 150 -10.97 59.19 43.85
CA SER A 150 -11.01 58.93 42.41
C SER A 150 -9.61 58.99 41.76
N ILE A 151 -8.79 59.96 42.15
CA ILE A 151 -7.39 60.08 41.69
C ILE A 151 -6.53 58.91 42.20
N LYS A 152 -6.63 58.55 43.49
CA LYS A 152 -5.90 57.41 44.07
C LYS A 152 -6.21 56.11 43.34
N LYS A 153 -7.49 55.83 43.07
CA LYS A 153 -7.94 54.63 42.32
C LYS A 153 -7.35 54.59 40.90
N LYS A 154 -7.35 55.71 40.18
CA LYS A 154 -6.71 55.82 38.85
C LYS A 154 -5.20 55.59 38.90
N MET A 155 -4.53 56.11 39.93
CA MET A 155 -3.08 55.99 40.09
C MET A 155 -2.64 54.54 40.33
N ILE A 156 -3.41 53.78 41.13
CA ILE A 156 -3.17 52.34 41.36
C ILE A 156 -3.22 51.56 40.03
N GLY A 157 -4.31 51.71 39.26
CA GLY A 157 -4.46 51.02 37.97
C GLY A 157 -3.40 51.41 36.94
N LEU A 158 -2.90 52.66 36.97
CA LEU A 158 -1.77 53.07 36.14
C LEU A 158 -0.45 52.37 36.54
N THR A 159 -0.19 52.17 37.83
CA THR A 159 0.97 51.38 38.27
C THR A 159 0.87 49.91 37.92
N GLU A 160 -0.32 49.30 37.98
CA GLU A 160 -0.57 47.91 37.57
C GLU A 160 -0.35 47.71 36.06
N ASN A 161 -0.87 48.62 35.24
CA ASN A 161 -0.59 48.63 33.80
C ASN A 161 0.92 48.81 33.50
N GLN A 162 1.63 49.62 34.30
CA GLN A 162 3.07 49.84 34.10
C GLN A 162 3.92 48.60 34.44
N THR A 163 3.55 47.80 35.45
CA THR A 163 4.26 46.56 35.77
C THR A 163 3.97 45.48 34.73
N GLU A 164 2.73 45.35 34.25
CA GLU A 164 2.37 44.39 33.20
C GLU A 164 3.10 44.68 31.88
N LEU A 165 3.18 45.95 31.47
CA LEU A 165 3.95 46.36 30.28
C LEU A 165 5.45 46.08 30.41
N LYS A 166 6.05 46.32 31.59
CA LYS A 166 7.46 45.96 31.85
C LYS A 166 7.71 44.46 31.72
N GLN A 167 6.81 43.62 32.23
CA GLN A 167 6.91 42.16 32.10
C GLN A 167 6.83 41.72 30.63
N LYS A 168 5.88 42.26 29.86
CA LYS A 168 5.73 41.98 28.42
C LYS A 168 6.99 42.33 27.62
N ILE A 169 7.70 43.41 27.97
CA ILE A 169 8.98 43.77 27.33
C ILE A 169 10.07 42.73 27.63
N VAL A 170 10.23 42.31 28.89
CA VAL A 170 11.23 41.31 29.30
C VAL A 170 10.99 39.97 28.61
N ASP A 171 9.75 39.51 28.51
CA ASP A 171 9.43 38.24 27.86
C ASP A 171 9.52 38.33 26.32
N GLY A 172 9.30 39.52 25.74
CA GLY A 172 9.60 39.80 24.34
C GLY A 172 11.10 39.72 24.03
N GLN A 173 11.96 40.28 24.89
CA GLN A 173 13.41 40.21 24.76
C GLN A 173 13.94 38.77 24.79
N LYS A 174 13.45 37.94 25.73
CA LYS A 174 13.82 36.50 25.78
C LYS A 174 13.45 35.76 24.49
N ARG A 175 12.26 36.02 23.94
CA ARG A 175 11.82 35.41 22.68
C ARG A 175 12.71 35.81 21.50
N LEU A 176 13.11 37.08 21.43
CA LEU A 176 14.00 37.58 20.38
C LEU A 176 15.38 36.91 20.45
N GLU A 177 15.95 36.71 21.64
CA GLU A 177 17.26 36.07 21.77
C GLU A 177 17.22 34.58 21.40
N ASN A 178 16.18 33.86 21.83
CA ASN A 178 15.96 32.47 21.42
C ASN A 178 15.85 32.33 19.88
N LEU A 179 15.18 33.27 19.21
CA LEU A 179 15.04 33.26 17.74
C LEU A 179 16.39 33.42 17.02
N LYS A 180 17.29 34.27 17.51
CA LYS A 180 18.65 34.41 16.95
C LYS A 180 19.49 33.12 17.07
N ILE A 181 19.32 32.40 18.18
CA ILE A 181 20.02 31.12 18.39
C ILE A 181 19.53 30.10 17.35
N CYS A 182 18.21 29.97 17.17
CA CYS A 182 17.64 29.11 16.13
C CYS A 182 18.03 29.54 14.70
N GLU A 183 18.10 30.84 14.43
CA GLU A 183 18.56 31.40 13.14
C GLU A 183 20.01 30.97 12.84
N LYS A 184 20.90 31.04 13.84
CA LYS A 184 22.30 30.59 13.70
C LYS A 184 22.40 29.08 13.46
N GLU A 185 21.68 28.27 14.24
CA GLU A 185 21.64 26.81 14.06
C GLU A 185 21.07 26.38 12.70
N LEU A 186 20.13 27.15 12.14
CA LEU A 186 19.58 26.92 10.80
C LEU A 186 20.58 27.25 9.70
N ASN A 187 21.33 28.36 9.84
CA ASN A 187 22.35 28.75 8.87
C ASN A 187 23.53 27.75 8.86
N GLU A 188 23.96 27.25 10.02
CA GLU A 188 25.02 26.24 10.11
C GLU A 188 24.62 24.93 9.39
N LYS A 189 23.40 24.44 9.62
CA LYS A 189 22.85 23.26 8.91
C LYS A 189 22.66 23.49 7.41
N LEU A 190 22.36 24.72 6.99
CA LEU A 190 22.24 25.07 5.58
C LEU A 190 23.60 25.04 4.87
N GLU A 191 24.66 25.50 5.54
CA GLU A 191 26.04 25.45 5.03
C GLU A 191 26.54 24.00 4.92
N GLU A 192 26.35 23.18 5.96
CA GLU A 192 26.65 21.73 5.94
C GLU A 192 25.92 21.01 4.78
N SER A 193 24.61 21.25 4.64
CA SER A 193 23.80 20.64 3.58
C SER A 193 24.20 21.11 2.18
N SER A 194 24.68 22.35 2.04
CA SER A 194 25.16 22.89 0.76
C SER A 194 26.50 22.26 0.36
N GLN A 195 27.42 22.05 1.31
CA GLN A 195 28.67 21.33 1.04
C GLN A 195 28.40 19.88 0.62
N ALA A 196 27.56 19.15 1.38
CA ALA A 196 27.24 17.75 1.08
C ALA A 196 26.61 17.58 -0.32
N LEU A 197 25.75 18.52 -0.74
CA LEU A 197 25.17 18.55 -2.08
C LEU A 197 26.24 18.73 -3.17
N GLY A 198 27.23 19.61 -2.95
CA GLY A 198 28.35 19.81 -3.88
C GLY A 198 29.25 18.58 -4.01
N GLU A 199 29.53 17.89 -2.90
CA GLU A 199 30.29 16.64 -2.91
C GLU A 199 29.57 15.52 -3.67
N GLU A 200 28.24 15.40 -3.53
CA GLU A 200 27.47 14.37 -4.23
C GLU A 200 27.28 14.69 -5.72
N GLN A 201 27.08 15.97 -6.10
CA GLN A 201 27.08 16.38 -7.51
C GLN A 201 28.39 16.00 -8.22
N GLU A 202 29.53 16.16 -7.54
CA GLU A 202 30.84 15.78 -8.06
C GLU A 202 31.03 14.25 -8.17
N ARG A 203 30.39 13.46 -7.29
CA ARG A 203 30.32 12.00 -7.42
C ARG A 203 29.45 11.59 -8.60
N CYS A 204 28.27 12.17 -8.76
CA CYS A 204 27.38 11.91 -9.90
C CYS A 204 28.08 12.19 -11.23
N ARG A 205 28.80 13.31 -11.35
CA ARG A 205 29.61 13.64 -12.53
C ARG A 205 30.65 12.56 -12.85
N LYS A 206 31.42 12.14 -11.84
CA LYS A 206 32.43 11.07 -11.96
C LYS A 206 31.85 9.67 -12.25
N ILE A 207 30.57 9.45 -11.97
CA ILE A 207 29.85 8.22 -12.33
C ILE A 207 29.35 8.30 -13.78
N ALA A 208 28.77 9.42 -14.21
CA ALA A 208 28.36 9.64 -15.60
C ALA A 208 29.55 9.52 -16.58
N GLU A 209 30.68 10.16 -16.26
CA GLU A 209 31.93 10.03 -17.02
C GLU A 209 32.48 8.58 -17.10
N LYS A 210 32.04 7.67 -16.24
CA LYS A 210 32.39 6.24 -16.30
C LYS A 210 31.36 5.43 -17.08
N ALA A 211 30.08 5.75 -16.96
CA ALA A 211 29.01 5.12 -17.74
C ALA A 211 29.25 5.30 -19.25
N GLU A 212 29.49 6.54 -19.71
CA GLU A 212 29.80 6.86 -21.11
C GLU A 212 31.01 6.06 -21.65
N LYS A 213 32.06 5.88 -20.81
CA LYS A 213 33.25 5.09 -21.16
C LYS A 213 33.01 3.58 -21.18
N LEU A 214 31.99 3.08 -20.50
CA LEU A 214 31.57 1.68 -20.53
C LEU A 214 30.60 1.41 -21.68
N GLU A 215 29.68 2.34 -21.96
CA GLU A 215 28.74 2.28 -23.09
C GLU A 215 29.50 2.28 -24.44
N THR A 216 30.46 3.20 -24.62
CA THR A 216 31.30 3.24 -25.82
C THR A 216 32.20 2.01 -25.97
N ALA A 217 32.65 1.39 -24.87
CA ALA A 217 33.38 0.13 -24.90
C ALA A 217 32.48 -1.08 -25.22
N LEU A 218 31.25 -1.09 -24.71
CA LEU A 218 30.25 -2.13 -24.96
C LEU A 218 29.77 -2.12 -26.41
N GLN A 219 29.46 -0.94 -26.97
CA GLN A 219 29.07 -0.81 -28.38
C GLN A 219 30.16 -1.38 -29.30
N LYS A 220 31.43 -1.02 -29.04
CA LYS A 220 32.55 -1.56 -29.83
C LYS A 220 32.66 -3.09 -29.70
N ALA A 221 32.46 -3.65 -28.51
CA ALA A 221 32.48 -5.10 -28.32
C ALA A 221 31.35 -5.80 -29.10
N GLN A 222 30.16 -5.19 -29.16
CA GLN A 222 29.04 -5.69 -29.96
C GLN A 222 29.33 -5.62 -31.47
N GLU A 223 29.93 -4.53 -31.96
CA GLU A 223 30.38 -4.40 -33.35
C GLU A 223 31.44 -5.47 -33.70
N ASP A 224 32.42 -5.69 -32.81
CA ASP A 224 33.43 -6.74 -32.92
C ASP A 224 32.83 -8.17 -32.86
N GLU A 225 31.67 -8.39 -32.24
CA GLU A 225 30.96 -9.68 -32.23
C GLU A 225 30.11 -9.90 -33.49
N VAL A 226 29.35 -8.89 -33.92
CA VAL A 226 28.57 -8.92 -35.17
C VAL A 226 29.48 -9.21 -36.37
N TRP A 227 30.68 -8.61 -36.41
CA TRP A 227 31.69 -8.92 -37.43
C TRP A 227 32.10 -10.41 -37.43
N LYS A 228 32.43 -10.96 -36.25
CA LYS A 228 32.84 -12.38 -36.12
C LYS A 228 31.71 -13.34 -36.48
N LEU A 229 30.47 -13.02 -36.13
CA LEU A 229 29.30 -13.82 -36.53
C LEU A 229 29.10 -13.81 -38.05
N SER A 230 29.27 -12.66 -38.71
CA SER A 230 29.24 -12.56 -40.18
C SER A 230 30.35 -13.41 -40.83
N GLU A 231 31.58 -13.34 -40.31
CA GLU A 231 32.71 -14.15 -40.81
C GLU A 231 32.51 -15.66 -40.59
N MET A 232 31.84 -16.05 -39.49
CA MET A 232 31.49 -17.45 -39.23
C MET A 232 30.35 -17.94 -40.12
N GLN A 233 29.32 -17.11 -40.39
CA GLN A 233 28.23 -17.47 -41.29
C GLN A 233 28.75 -17.74 -42.71
N GLN A 234 29.59 -16.85 -43.26
CA GLN A 234 30.19 -17.06 -44.59
C GLN A 234 31.00 -18.38 -44.69
N LYS A 235 31.63 -18.82 -43.60
CA LYS A 235 32.34 -20.11 -43.53
C LYS A 235 31.38 -21.30 -43.47
N ILE A 236 30.23 -21.16 -42.81
CA ILE A 236 29.15 -22.16 -42.79
C ILE A 236 28.56 -22.30 -44.20
N ASP A 237 28.18 -21.19 -44.85
CA ASP A 237 27.61 -21.18 -46.19
C ASP A 237 28.57 -21.84 -47.21
N GLY A 238 29.86 -21.46 -47.14
CA GLY A 238 30.94 -22.04 -47.94
C GLY A 238 31.37 -23.46 -47.54
N LEU A 239 30.79 -24.05 -46.49
CA LEU A 239 30.88 -25.48 -46.16
C LEU A 239 29.65 -26.24 -46.65
N SER A 240 28.45 -25.67 -46.49
CA SER A 240 27.18 -26.23 -46.97
C SER A 240 27.21 -26.48 -48.49
N LEU A 241 27.64 -25.50 -49.29
CA LEU A 241 27.76 -25.65 -50.74
C LEU A 241 28.68 -26.83 -51.15
N ARG A 242 29.81 -27.02 -50.45
CA ARG A 242 30.72 -28.15 -50.71
C ARG A 242 30.16 -29.49 -50.24
N LEU A 243 29.27 -29.50 -49.25
CA LEU A 243 28.53 -30.70 -48.85
C LEU A 243 27.48 -31.08 -49.89
N GLU A 244 26.76 -30.10 -50.46
CA GLU A 244 25.82 -30.31 -51.56
C GLU A 244 26.52 -30.87 -52.82
N GLU A 245 27.64 -30.27 -53.23
CA GLU A 245 28.50 -30.78 -54.32
C GLU A 245 28.94 -32.25 -54.09
N GLN A 246 29.30 -32.61 -52.86
CA GLN A 246 29.70 -33.98 -52.52
C GLN A 246 28.50 -34.95 -52.50
N VAL A 247 27.33 -34.51 -52.04
CA VAL A 247 26.10 -35.33 -52.07
C VAL A 247 25.67 -35.61 -53.51
N GLU A 248 25.74 -34.62 -54.41
CA GLU A 248 25.46 -34.83 -55.84
C GLU A 248 26.45 -35.82 -56.47
N GLN A 249 27.75 -35.67 -56.20
CA GLN A 249 28.77 -36.63 -56.66
C GLN A 249 28.50 -38.05 -56.14
N VAL A 250 28.23 -38.23 -54.85
CA VAL A 250 27.89 -39.54 -54.25
C VAL A 250 26.66 -40.16 -54.90
N ASN A 251 25.62 -39.37 -55.20
CA ASN A 251 24.45 -39.84 -55.93
C ASN A 251 24.80 -40.29 -57.37
N SER A 252 25.67 -39.57 -58.07
CA SER A 252 26.13 -39.96 -59.42
C SER A 252 26.93 -41.27 -59.42
N TYR A 253 27.79 -41.48 -58.42
CA TYR A 253 28.51 -42.73 -58.23
C TYR A 253 27.56 -43.88 -57.85
N LYS A 254 26.55 -43.63 -57.02
CA LYS A 254 25.54 -44.64 -56.64
C LYS A 254 24.75 -45.15 -57.86
N VAL A 255 24.30 -44.27 -58.74
CA VAL A 255 23.65 -44.66 -60.02
C VAL A 255 24.62 -45.49 -60.89
N SER A 256 25.87 -45.05 -60.99
CA SER A 256 26.91 -45.75 -61.76
C SER A 256 27.20 -47.16 -61.23
N ILE A 257 27.15 -47.34 -59.90
CA ILE A 257 27.32 -48.65 -59.25
C ILE A 257 26.15 -49.57 -59.59
N SER A 258 24.90 -49.12 -59.45
CA SER A 258 23.74 -49.97 -59.75
C SER A 258 23.58 -50.32 -61.23
N GLU A 259 24.08 -49.48 -62.14
CA GLU A 259 24.26 -49.86 -63.54
C GLU A 259 25.28 -51.00 -63.73
N LEU A 260 26.39 -50.99 -62.99
CA LEU A 260 27.43 -52.03 -63.06
C LEU A 260 26.97 -53.34 -62.40
N GLU A 261 26.26 -53.26 -61.27
CA GLU A 261 25.62 -54.41 -60.61
C GLU A 261 24.64 -55.10 -61.56
N SER A 262 23.79 -54.34 -62.26
CA SER A 262 22.84 -54.85 -63.25
C SER A 262 23.54 -55.56 -64.42
N LYS A 263 24.63 -54.96 -64.95
CA LYS A 263 25.44 -55.55 -66.04
C LYS A 263 26.17 -56.81 -65.59
N LEU A 264 26.60 -56.87 -64.32
CA LEU A 264 27.26 -58.03 -63.74
C LEU A 264 26.29 -59.19 -63.54
N SER A 265 25.08 -58.94 -63.02
CA SER A 265 24.01 -59.95 -62.89
C SER A 265 23.68 -60.60 -64.23
N TYR A 266 23.50 -59.80 -65.29
CA TYR A 266 23.26 -60.32 -66.65
C TYR A 266 24.42 -61.21 -67.13
N ALA A 267 25.67 -60.78 -66.90
CA ALA A 267 26.85 -61.57 -67.29
C ALA A 267 26.95 -62.90 -66.50
N GLU A 268 26.53 -62.93 -65.23
CA GLU A 268 26.48 -64.17 -64.44
C GLU A 268 25.42 -65.14 -64.97
N GLU A 269 24.23 -64.66 -65.36
CA GLU A 269 23.18 -65.47 -65.98
C GLU A 269 23.63 -66.07 -67.32
N ASP A 270 24.30 -65.29 -68.17
CA ASP A 270 24.92 -65.77 -69.41
C ASP A 270 25.98 -66.85 -69.11
N ILE A 271 26.84 -66.64 -68.11
CA ILE A 271 27.86 -67.62 -67.70
C ILE A 271 27.23 -68.93 -67.22
N GLN A 272 26.17 -68.91 -66.41
CA GLN A 272 25.48 -70.14 -65.99
C GLN A 272 24.80 -70.83 -67.18
N THR A 273 24.23 -70.06 -68.11
CA THR A 273 23.63 -70.58 -69.35
C THR A 273 24.66 -71.31 -70.20
N TRP A 274 25.80 -70.69 -70.50
CA TRP A 274 26.91 -71.33 -71.22
C TRP A 274 27.46 -72.57 -70.51
N LYS A 275 27.61 -72.51 -69.18
CA LYS A 275 28.07 -73.64 -68.34
C LYS A 275 27.11 -74.83 -68.40
N ASN A 276 25.80 -74.59 -68.49
CA ASN A 276 24.80 -75.65 -68.69
C ASN A 276 24.79 -76.20 -70.12
N GLN A 277 25.03 -75.37 -71.14
CA GLN A 277 25.23 -75.84 -72.52
C GLN A 277 26.49 -76.71 -72.67
N VAL A 278 27.60 -76.31 -72.05
CA VAL A 278 28.85 -77.10 -72.02
C VAL A 278 28.61 -78.47 -71.38
N ARG A 279 28.02 -78.52 -70.17
CA ARG A 279 27.63 -79.77 -69.50
C ARG A 279 26.75 -80.67 -70.36
N THR A 280 25.86 -80.09 -71.17
CA THR A 280 24.98 -80.85 -72.06
C THR A 280 25.77 -81.44 -73.23
N ARG A 281 26.71 -80.69 -73.83
CA ARG A 281 27.61 -81.21 -74.86
C ARG A 281 28.63 -82.22 -74.32
N GLU A 282 29.09 -82.09 -73.08
CA GLU A 282 29.93 -83.09 -72.41
C GLU A 282 29.19 -84.43 -72.27
N LYS A 283 27.91 -84.41 -71.88
CA LYS A 283 27.04 -85.60 -71.86
C LYS A 283 26.88 -86.22 -73.25
N GLN A 284 26.63 -85.41 -74.29
CA GLN A 284 26.53 -85.90 -75.67
C GLN A 284 27.86 -86.50 -76.17
N ILE A 285 29.00 -85.89 -75.85
CA ILE A 285 30.33 -86.44 -76.16
C ILE A 285 30.56 -87.76 -75.41
N PHE A 286 30.01 -87.93 -74.21
CA PHE A 286 30.08 -89.19 -73.46
C PHE A 286 29.21 -90.29 -74.11
N THR A 287 27.96 -90.00 -74.50
CA THR A 287 27.10 -90.98 -75.19
C THR A 287 27.69 -91.36 -76.55
N TYR A 288 28.12 -90.40 -77.37
CA TYR A 288 28.80 -90.70 -78.65
C TYR A 288 30.10 -91.50 -78.47
N LYS A 289 30.83 -91.35 -77.34
CA LYS A 289 31.99 -92.20 -77.04
C LYS A 289 31.60 -93.62 -76.67
N ALA A 290 30.48 -93.81 -75.96
CA ALA A 290 29.94 -95.13 -75.63
C ALA A 290 29.38 -95.84 -76.89
N GLU A 291 28.59 -95.14 -77.71
CA GLU A 291 28.07 -95.61 -78.99
C GLU A 291 29.21 -95.96 -79.96
N ARG A 292 30.29 -95.17 -80.01
CA ARG A 292 31.48 -95.50 -80.82
C ARG A 292 32.29 -96.67 -80.25
N ALA A 293 32.11 -97.03 -78.97
CA ALA A 293 32.71 -98.22 -78.38
C ALA A 293 31.88 -99.47 -78.70
N THR A 294 30.55 -99.42 -78.61
CA THR A 294 29.68 -100.52 -79.05
C THR A 294 29.81 -100.74 -80.55
N LEU A 295 29.76 -99.69 -81.38
CA LEU A 295 30.04 -99.81 -82.82
C LEU A 295 31.45 -100.30 -83.15
N LEU A 296 32.41 -100.31 -82.21
CA LEU A 296 33.71 -100.96 -82.39
C LEU A 296 33.63 -102.45 -82.07
N THR A 297 32.96 -102.85 -80.98
CA THR A 297 32.74 -104.28 -80.67
C THR A 297 31.84 -104.95 -81.69
N ASP A 298 30.80 -104.26 -82.15
CA ASP A 298 29.89 -104.70 -83.21
C ASP A 298 30.67 -104.83 -84.52
N LYS A 299 31.52 -103.85 -84.86
CA LYS A 299 32.39 -103.92 -86.04
C LYS A 299 33.40 -105.07 -85.99
N ASP A 300 34.01 -105.39 -84.84
CA ASP A 300 34.94 -106.53 -84.74
C ASP A 300 34.19 -107.88 -84.63
N ALA A 301 32.95 -107.91 -84.13
CA ALA A 301 32.03 -109.04 -84.25
C ALA A 301 31.63 -109.25 -85.73
N ASP A 302 31.19 -108.21 -86.43
CA ASP A 302 30.96 -108.18 -87.87
C ASP A 302 32.18 -108.64 -88.64
N LYS A 303 33.40 -108.27 -88.23
CA LYS A 303 34.65 -108.69 -88.90
C LYS A 303 34.92 -110.18 -88.75
N LYS A 304 34.57 -110.77 -87.60
CA LYS A 304 34.59 -112.22 -87.36
C LYS A 304 33.48 -112.92 -88.14
N GLN A 305 32.27 -112.37 -88.11
CA GLN A 305 31.12 -112.86 -88.84
C GLN A 305 31.27 -112.70 -90.36
N ILE A 306 32.02 -111.71 -90.86
CA ILE A 306 32.43 -111.53 -92.26
C ILE A 306 33.56 -112.49 -92.64
N LYS A 307 34.39 -112.97 -91.69
CA LYS A 307 35.33 -114.05 -91.95
C LYS A 307 34.60 -115.40 -92.05
N GLU A 308 33.73 -115.69 -91.10
CA GLU A 308 32.86 -116.88 -91.11
C GLU A 308 31.91 -116.87 -92.33
N LEU A 309 31.31 -115.71 -92.66
CA LEU A 309 30.54 -115.51 -93.88
C LEU A 309 31.41 -115.46 -95.14
N LYS A 310 32.71 -115.17 -95.10
CA LYS A 310 33.58 -115.34 -96.28
C LYS A 310 33.90 -116.80 -96.54
N GLU A 311 34.19 -117.56 -95.50
CA GLU A 311 34.38 -119.01 -95.60
C GLU A 311 33.07 -119.70 -96.03
N ALA A 312 31.91 -119.22 -95.57
CA ALA A 312 30.60 -119.66 -96.05
C ALA A 312 30.21 -119.09 -97.43
N LEU A 313 30.66 -117.89 -97.82
CA LEU A 313 30.41 -117.29 -99.15
C LEU A 313 31.33 -117.87 -100.22
N GLU A 314 32.52 -118.36 -99.88
CA GLU A 314 33.37 -119.10 -100.80
C GLU A 314 32.79 -120.51 -101.07
N GLN A 315 32.05 -121.07 -100.11
CA GLN A 315 31.16 -122.21 -100.34
C GLN A 315 29.86 -121.81 -101.09
N ALA A 316 29.20 -120.72 -100.70
CA ALA A 316 27.93 -120.30 -101.27
C ALA A 316 28.05 -119.68 -102.68
N LEU A 317 29.20 -119.14 -103.09
CA LEU A 317 29.44 -118.72 -104.49
C LEU A 317 29.49 -119.92 -105.46
N SER A 318 29.54 -121.15 -104.95
CA SER A 318 29.28 -122.36 -105.75
C SER A 318 27.78 -122.73 -105.87
N VAL A 319 26.90 -122.11 -105.06
CA VAL A 319 25.48 -122.45 -104.91
C VAL A 319 24.55 -121.29 -105.31
N GLU A 320 24.82 -120.06 -104.86
CA GLU A 320 24.03 -118.85 -105.05
C GLU A 320 24.23 -118.22 -106.44
N LYS A 321 24.11 -119.07 -107.45
CA LYS A 321 23.77 -118.69 -108.80
C LYS A 321 22.25 -118.33 -108.89
N ALA A 322 21.63 -117.75 -107.81
CA ALA A 322 20.17 -117.64 -107.56
C ALA A 322 19.60 -116.76 -106.33
N TYR A 323 19.14 -115.47 -106.48
CA TYR A 323 18.04 -114.67 -105.76
C TYR A 323 18.19 -113.39 -104.79
N LYS A 324 17.19 -112.96 -103.92
CA LYS A 324 16.76 -111.52 -103.53
C LYS A 324 15.88 -111.34 -102.19
N GLU A 325 15.40 -110.21 -101.51
CA GLU A 325 15.62 -108.69 -101.28
C GLU A 325 14.55 -107.92 -100.30
N GLN A 326 14.85 -106.77 -99.57
CA GLN A 326 13.99 -105.60 -98.96
C GLN A 326 13.39 -105.57 -97.46
N ILE A 327 12.89 -104.52 -96.67
CA ILE A 327 13.01 -103.00 -96.36
C ILE A 327 12.09 -102.39 -95.13
N ALA A 328 12.36 -101.17 -94.50
CA ALA A 328 11.49 -100.13 -93.68
C ALA A 328 11.39 -100.05 -92.06
N LEU A 329 10.84 -99.08 -91.18
CA LEU A 329 10.50 -97.58 -90.85
C LEU A 329 9.83 -97.43 -89.36
N LEU A 330 9.40 -96.40 -88.48
CA LEU A 330 9.37 -94.91 -87.98
C LEU A 330 8.57 -94.76 -86.55
N CYS A 331 8.18 -93.74 -85.65
CA CYS A 331 8.22 -92.27 -85.11
C CYS A 331 7.40 -92.11 -83.70
N SER A 332 7.03 -91.07 -82.82
CA SER A 332 7.19 -89.61 -82.28
C SER A 332 6.35 -89.37 -80.87
N ASP A 333 5.95 -88.33 -80.00
CA ASP A 333 5.85 -86.81 -79.56
C ASP A 333 5.31 -86.63 -78.01
N THR A 334 4.87 -85.59 -77.14
CA THR A 334 4.82 -84.08 -76.66
C THR A 334 3.98 -83.89 -75.25
N GLU A 335 3.55 -82.84 -74.42
CA GLU A 335 3.81 -81.44 -73.73
C GLU A 335 2.66 -81.01 -72.64
N SER A 336 2.41 -79.91 -71.77
CA SER A 336 2.99 -78.69 -70.98
C SER A 336 1.98 -77.87 -69.94
N HIS A 337 2.32 -76.77 -69.11
CA HIS A 337 1.50 -75.63 -68.37
C HIS A 337 1.59 -75.02 -66.83
N THR A 338 0.62 -74.20 -66.22
CA THR A 338 0.71 -72.95 -65.24
C THR A 338 -0.50 -72.54 -64.20
N ALA A 339 -0.74 -71.49 -63.25
CA ALA A 339 -0.20 -70.24 -62.46
C ALA A 339 -1.16 -69.48 -61.31
N GLU A 340 -0.82 -68.29 -60.60
CA GLU A 340 -1.59 -67.16 -59.77
C GLU A 340 -1.90 -67.11 -58.15
N ASN A 341 -2.40 -66.10 -57.25
CA ASN A 341 -2.43 -64.57 -56.83
C ASN A 341 -3.38 -64.20 -55.51
N GLU A 342 -3.67 -63.07 -54.67
CA GLU A 342 -3.21 -61.68 -54.06
C GLU A 342 -4.13 -60.92 -52.88
N LEU A 343 -3.79 -59.77 -52.13
CA LEU A 343 -4.57 -58.59 -51.38
C LEU A 343 -4.53 -58.05 -49.80
N THR A 344 -5.27 -56.96 -49.27
CA THR A 344 -5.00 -55.96 -48.05
C THR A 344 -6.11 -55.30 -47.02
N SER A 345 -5.93 -54.09 -46.33
CA SER A 345 -6.67 -53.42 -45.11
C SER A 345 -6.72 -51.79 -45.04
N ALA A 346 -7.07 -50.85 -44.05
CA ALA A 346 -7.41 -50.61 -42.55
C ALA A 346 -8.05 -49.13 -42.16
N GLU A 347 -8.16 -48.58 -40.87
CA GLU A 347 -8.28 -47.11 -40.31
C GLU A 347 -9.12 -46.66 -38.97
N ALA A 348 -9.16 -45.36 -38.43
CA ALA A 348 -9.69 -44.85 -37.05
C ALA A 348 -10.18 -43.30 -36.76
N VAL A 349 -10.59 -42.81 -35.51
CA VAL A 349 -11.36 -41.49 -35.13
C VAL A 349 -11.21 -40.80 -33.65
N SER A 350 -11.63 -39.50 -33.31
CA SER A 350 -11.67 -38.75 -31.93
C SER A 350 -12.73 -37.54 -31.67
N LYS A 351 -12.73 -36.68 -30.58
CA LYS A 351 -13.81 -35.68 -30.10
C LYS A 351 -13.46 -34.33 -29.30
N LYS A 352 -14.45 -33.42 -28.97
CA LYS A 352 -14.37 -32.04 -28.28
C LYS A 352 -15.57 -31.63 -27.31
N TYR A 353 -15.52 -30.46 -26.60
CA TYR A 353 -16.46 -29.88 -25.55
C TYR A 353 -17.19 -28.52 -25.91
N SER A 354 -17.87 -27.83 -24.95
CA SER A 354 -18.92 -26.76 -25.14
C SER A 354 -18.78 -25.43 -24.34
N ASP A 355 -19.57 -24.39 -24.68
CA ASP A 355 -19.29 -22.96 -24.38
C ASP A 355 -19.80 -22.29 -23.07
N SER A 356 -20.80 -22.81 -22.35
CA SER A 356 -21.52 -22.00 -21.33
C SER A 356 -20.74 -21.68 -20.04
N GLU A 357 -19.54 -22.25 -19.87
CA GLU A 357 -18.83 -22.30 -18.58
C GLU A 357 -17.79 -21.17 -18.38
N ARG A 358 -17.41 -20.45 -19.46
CA ARG A 358 -16.31 -19.45 -19.46
C ARG A 358 -16.46 -18.33 -18.42
N HIS A 359 -17.70 -17.88 -18.20
CA HIS A 359 -18.02 -16.66 -17.45
C HIS A 359 -18.13 -16.84 -15.93
N MET A 360 -18.01 -18.08 -15.42
CA MET A 360 -18.27 -18.42 -14.03
C MET A 360 -16.96 -18.76 -13.31
N PRO A 361 -16.62 -18.11 -12.18
CA PRO A 361 -15.44 -18.47 -11.39
C PRO A 361 -15.46 -19.94 -10.94
N MET A 362 -14.29 -20.57 -10.98
CA MET A 362 -14.05 -21.92 -10.48
C MET A 362 -13.23 -21.84 -9.18
N CYS A 363 -13.49 -22.76 -8.25
CA CYS A 363 -12.67 -22.94 -7.05
C CYS A 363 -12.53 -24.45 -6.69
N PRO A 364 -11.52 -24.85 -5.91
CA PRO A 364 -11.35 -26.21 -5.44
C PRO A 364 -12.59 -26.82 -4.76
N GLU A 365 -12.80 -28.12 -4.97
CA GLU A 365 -13.81 -28.90 -4.25
C GLU A 365 -13.48 -28.96 -2.76
N ASP A 366 -12.21 -29.25 -2.44
CA ASP A 366 -11.60 -29.12 -1.12
C ASP A 366 -10.51 -28.04 -1.17
N MET A 367 -10.48 -27.14 -0.18
CA MET A 367 -9.48 -26.08 -0.11
C MET A 367 -8.25 -26.52 0.71
N ASP A 368 -8.40 -27.44 1.64
CA ASP A 368 -7.31 -27.82 2.55
C ASP A 368 -6.24 -28.60 1.75
N ASP A 369 -6.67 -29.55 0.89
CA ASP A 369 -5.83 -30.22 -0.11
C ASP A 369 -5.08 -29.23 -1.02
N PHE A 370 -5.77 -28.18 -1.51
CA PHE A 370 -5.16 -27.16 -2.36
C PHE A 370 -4.07 -26.39 -1.63
N VAL A 371 -4.32 -25.97 -0.38
CA VAL A 371 -3.37 -25.20 0.43
C VAL A 371 -2.13 -26.03 0.77
N GLU A 372 -2.30 -27.32 1.10
CA GLU A 372 -1.18 -28.23 1.36
C GLU A 372 -0.27 -28.37 0.13
N TYR A 373 -0.82 -28.76 -1.03
CA TYR A 373 -0.03 -28.93 -2.24
C TYR A 373 0.55 -27.62 -2.79
N PHE A 374 -0.18 -26.50 -2.70
CA PHE A 374 0.32 -25.20 -3.12
C PHE A 374 1.49 -24.74 -2.24
N SER A 375 1.43 -24.99 -0.93
CA SER A 375 2.51 -24.69 0.00
C SER A 375 3.78 -25.45 -0.33
N TYR A 376 3.70 -26.77 -0.60
CA TYR A 376 4.86 -27.55 -1.06
C TYR A 376 5.43 -27.03 -2.38
N ASN A 377 4.57 -26.65 -3.33
CA ASN A 377 5.00 -26.05 -4.60
C ASN A 377 5.66 -24.67 -4.45
N LEU A 378 5.46 -23.97 -3.32
CA LEU A 378 6.17 -22.74 -2.98
C LEU A 378 7.48 -23.01 -2.21
N GLU A 379 7.48 -23.96 -1.27
CA GLU A 379 8.70 -24.40 -0.57
C GLU A 379 9.74 -24.98 -1.54
N ASN A 380 9.29 -25.72 -2.57
CA ASN A 380 10.13 -26.23 -3.65
C ASN A 380 10.91 -25.11 -4.35
N ILE A 381 10.23 -24.02 -4.72
CA ILE A 381 10.85 -22.78 -5.23
C ILE A 381 11.44 -21.91 -4.12
N SER A 382 11.77 -22.50 -2.97
CA SER A 382 12.44 -21.88 -1.82
C SER A 382 11.76 -20.63 -1.27
N PHE A 383 10.42 -20.60 -1.26
CA PHE A 383 9.67 -19.68 -0.40
C PHE A 383 9.82 -20.11 1.07
N ASP A 384 10.24 -19.20 1.94
CA ASP A 384 10.45 -19.48 3.36
C ASP A 384 9.22 -19.03 4.16
N GLN A 385 8.40 -19.99 4.59
CA GLN A 385 7.20 -19.72 5.40
C GLN A 385 7.51 -19.09 6.77
N SER A 386 8.78 -19.06 7.20
CA SER A 386 9.22 -18.41 8.43
C SER A 386 9.63 -16.94 8.27
N GLU A 387 9.67 -16.40 7.03
CA GLU A 387 9.82 -14.95 6.82
C GLU A 387 8.60 -14.19 7.39
N ASP A 388 8.84 -13.03 8.02
CA ASP A 388 7.79 -12.18 8.60
C ASP A 388 6.71 -11.88 7.54
N GLY A 389 5.46 -12.27 7.80
CA GLY A 389 4.34 -12.05 6.88
C GLY A 389 4.22 -13.04 5.72
N ALA A 390 5.04 -14.10 5.65
CA ALA A 390 4.91 -15.15 4.63
C ALA A 390 3.57 -15.90 4.73
N LEU A 391 3.14 -16.26 5.95
CA LEU A 391 1.83 -16.88 6.17
C LEU A 391 0.66 -15.94 5.79
N ASP A 392 0.75 -14.66 6.14
CA ASP A 392 -0.26 -13.65 5.74
C ASP A 392 -0.37 -13.53 4.20
N PHE A 393 0.71 -13.84 3.47
CA PHE A 393 0.72 -13.83 2.01
C PHE A 393 0.04 -15.07 1.41
N LEU A 394 0.22 -16.26 2.01
CA LEU A 394 -0.49 -17.48 1.60
C LEU A 394 -2.01 -17.33 1.82
N ASP A 395 -2.40 -17.00 3.06
CA ASP A 395 -3.75 -16.61 3.48
C ASP A 395 -4.41 -15.64 2.48
N TYR A 396 -3.66 -14.65 2.01
CA TYR A 396 -4.14 -13.63 1.08
C TYR A 396 -4.29 -14.14 -0.36
N LEU A 397 -3.32 -14.92 -0.85
CA LEU A 397 -3.33 -15.49 -2.20
C LEU A 397 -4.53 -16.44 -2.41
N GLU A 398 -4.81 -17.31 -1.44
CA GLU A 398 -5.95 -18.22 -1.43
C GLU A 398 -7.29 -17.48 -1.65
N LYS A 399 -7.46 -16.35 -0.96
CA LYS A 399 -8.67 -15.53 -0.99
C LYS A 399 -8.90 -14.86 -2.35
N ILE A 400 -7.87 -14.65 -3.16
CA ILE A 400 -7.96 -13.89 -4.43
C ILE A 400 -7.89 -14.73 -5.70
N PHE A 401 -7.12 -15.83 -5.73
CA PHE A 401 -6.90 -16.64 -6.96
C PHE A 401 -8.21 -17.08 -7.64
N PHE A 402 -9.20 -17.45 -6.82
CA PHE A 402 -10.43 -18.08 -7.31
C PHE A 402 -11.57 -17.09 -7.59
N GLN A 403 -11.40 -15.78 -7.34
CA GLN A 403 -12.47 -14.79 -7.52
C GLN A 403 -12.89 -14.55 -8.98
N GLY A 404 -12.12 -15.05 -9.95
CA GLY A 404 -12.29 -14.75 -11.37
C GLY A 404 -12.06 -13.26 -11.65
N ILE A 405 -10.98 -12.71 -11.10
CA ILE A 405 -10.47 -11.34 -11.30
C ILE A 405 -9.00 -11.50 -11.72
N PRO A 406 -8.53 -10.88 -12.82
CA PRO A 406 -7.13 -10.97 -13.24
C PRO A 406 -6.17 -10.41 -12.19
N LEU A 407 -5.03 -11.07 -11.99
CA LEU A 407 -3.99 -10.64 -11.08
C LEU A 407 -2.95 -9.79 -11.81
N LEU A 408 -2.46 -8.72 -11.19
CA LEU A 408 -1.42 -7.84 -11.73
C LEU A 408 -0.20 -7.85 -10.81
N ILE A 409 0.89 -8.46 -11.26
CA ILE A 409 2.05 -8.78 -10.42
C ILE A 409 3.37 -8.65 -11.18
N LYS A 410 4.46 -8.43 -10.46
CA LYS A 410 5.81 -8.34 -11.03
C LYS A 410 6.27 -9.68 -11.63
N ARG A 411 7.05 -9.64 -12.72
CA ARG A 411 7.36 -10.81 -13.56
C ARG A 411 7.92 -12.04 -12.86
N GLY A 412 8.91 -11.88 -11.97
CA GLY A 412 9.52 -13.00 -11.25
C GLY A 412 8.49 -13.76 -10.41
N PRO A 413 7.85 -13.09 -9.42
CA PRO A 413 6.80 -13.70 -8.61
C PRO A 413 5.61 -14.16 -9.44
N GLY A 414 5.18 -13.40 -10.45
CA GLY A 414 4.02 -13.76 -11.28
C GLY A 414 4.18 -15.08 -12.04
N ILE A 415 5.35 -15.32 -12.65
CA ILE A 415 5.62 -16.59 -13.35
C ILE A 415 5.79 -17.74 -12.34
N ASN A 416 6.42 -17.48 -11.19
CA ASN A 416 6.53 -18.47 -10.12
C ASN A 416 5.15 -18.92 -9.60
N LEU A 417 4.28 -17.97 -9.23
CA LEU A 417 2.91 -18.29 -8.79
C LEU A 417 2.11 -19.00 -9.89
N ALA A 418 2.26 -18.60 -11.15
CA ALA A 418 1.59 -19.28 -12.27
C ALA A 418 2.03 -20.74 -12.39
N ASN A 419 3.33 -21.03 -12.34
CA ASN A 419 3.88 -22.38 -12.42
C ASN A 419 3.47 -23.24 -11.21
N SER A 420 3.58 -22.71 -9.98
CA SER A 420 3.16 -23.42 -8.76
C SER A 420 1.66 -23.74 -8.78
N LEU A 421 0.81 -22.80 -9.24
CA LEU A 421 -0.63 -23.05 -9.42
C LEU A 421 -0.92 -24.10 -10.49
N ALA A 422 -0.22 -24.08 -11.63
CA ALA A 422 -0.43 -25.05 -12.71
C ALA A 422 -0.03 -26.47 -12.28
N ASN A 423 1.05 -26.61 -11.50
CA ASN A 423 1.50 -27.90 -10.96
C ASN A 423 0.60 -28.40 -9.83
N THR A 424 -0.03 -27.50 -9.07
CA THR A 424 -0.98 -27.83 -7.98
C THR A 424 -2.37 -28.19 -8.50
N LEU A 425 -2.90 -27.44 -9.48
CA LEU A 425 -4.28 -27.60 -9.93
C LEU A 425 -4.44 -28.72 -10.95
N TYR A 426 -3.48 -28.89 -11.88
CA TYR A 426 -3.59 -29.83 -13.00
C TYR A 426 -2.25 -30.45 -13.42
N GLY A 427 -1.27 -30.51 -12.51
CA GLY A 427 -0.04 -31.29 -12.67
C GLY A 427 0.93 -30.82 -13.77
N VAL A 428 0.90 -29.55 -14.18
CA VAL A 428 1.79 -29.00 -15.21
C VAL A 428 2.80 -28.00 -14.62
N PRO A 429 4.13 -28.27 -14.65
CA PRO A 429 5.13 -27.44 -13.95
C PRO A 429 5.43 -26.08 -14.61
N VAL A 430 4.85 -25.78 -15.77
CA VAL A 430 4.99 -24.50 -16.48
C VAL A 430 3.64 -24.07 -17.02
N ALA A 431 3.08 -22.97 -16.51
CA ALA A 431 1.78 -22.46 -16.94
C ALA A 431 1.82 -21.96 -18.40
N ALA A 432 0.68 -22.08 -19.10
CA ALA A 432 0.54 -21.56 -20.45
C ALA A 432 0.77 -20.03 -20.48
N ARG A 433 1.66 -19.57 -21.36
CA ARG A 433 2.15 -18.18 -21.36
C ARG A 433 2.23 -17.58 -22.77
N ILE A 434 1.69 -16.37 -22.93
CA ILE A 434 1.88 -15.49 -24.08
C ILE A 434 2.75 -14.29 -23.70
N LEU A 435 3.53 -13.75 -24.64
CA LEU A 435 4.30 -12.51 -24.48
C LEU A 435 3.52 -11.33 -25.08
N TYR A 436 3.29 -10.28 -24.30
CA TYR A 436 2.61 -9.06 -24.74
C TYR A 436 3.60 -8.11 -25.45
N ALA A 437 4.03 -8.49 -26.65
CA ALA A 437 4.93 -7.71 -27.49
C ALA A 437 4.19 -6.63 -28.32
N GLU A 438 4.91 -5.78 -29.06
CA GLU A 438 4.30 -4.68 -29.83
C GLU A 438 3.35 -5.17 -30.96
N ASP A 439 3.52 -6.40 -31.43
CA ASP A 439 2.64 -7.05 -32.41
C ASP A 439 1.49 -7.86 -31.76
N ALA A 440 1.40 -7.89 -30.42
CA ALA A 440 0.35 -8.57 -29.67
C ALA A 440 -0.95 -7.75 -29.63
N ASN A 441 -1.63 -7.66 -30.80
CA ASN A 441 -2.98 -7.13 -30.90
C ASN A 441 -3.94 -7.86 -29.92
N ILE A 442 -4.97 -7.17 -29.43
CA ILE A 442 -5.91 -7.71 -28.43
C ILE A 442 -6.55 -9.04 -28.87
N GLN A 443 -6.78 -9.20 -30.18
CA GLN A 443 -7.28 -10.42 -30.80
C GLN A 443 -6.38 -11.64 -30.51
N LYS A 444 -5.03 -11.49 -30.49
CA LYS A 444 -4.12 -12.60 -30.13
C LYS A 444 -4.28 -13.04 -28.68
N VAL A 445 -4.70 -12.13 -27.79
CA VAL A 445 -4.98 -12.46 -26.38
C VAL A 445 -6.35 -13.15 -26.25
N GLU A 446 -7.35 -12.70 -26.99
CA GLU A 446 -8.67 -13.35 -27.07
C GLU A 446 -8.60 -14.76 -27.66
N GLU A 447 -7.83 -14.93 -28.74
CA GLU A 447 -7.49 -16.24 -29.35
C GLU A 447 -6.74 -17.12 -28.34
N PHE A 448 -5.68 -16.60 -27.70
CA PHE A 448 -4.93 -17.33 -26.66
C PHE A 448 -5.82 -17.78 -25.49
N LEU A 449 -6.68 -16.91 -24.95
CA LEU A 449 -7.57 -17.24 -23.83
C LEU A 449 -8.71 -18.19 -24.24
N THR A 450 -9.08 -18.25 -25.52
CA THR A 450 -10.10 -19.16 -26.06
C THR A 450 -9.54 -20.54 -26.41
N ASP A 451 -8.41 -20.61 -27.11
CA ASP A 451 -7.86 -21.87 -27.61
C ASP A 451 -6.98 -22.61 -26.60
N THR A 452 -6.41 -21.89 -25.62
CA THR A 452 -5.65 -22.52 -24.53
C THR A 452 -6.60 -23.20 -23.53
N PRO A 453 -6.52 -24.53 -23.30
CA PRO A 453 -7.41 -25.20 -22.37
C PRO A 453 -7.07 -24.88 -20.90
N ASP A 454 -5.79 -24.64 -20.59
CA ASP A 454 -5.21 -24.47 -19.25
C ASP A 454 -6.02 -23.58 -18.29
N ARG A 455 -6.12 -24.03 -17.03
CA ARG A 455 -6.77 -23.31 -15.95
C ARG A 455 -6.02 -22.04 -15.54
N VAL A 456 -4.69 -22.07 -15.63
CA VAL A 456 -3.80 -20.96 -15.25
C VAL A 456 -3.11 -20.42 -16.49
N VAL A 457 -3.19 -19.11 -16.71
CA VAL A 457 -2.66 -18.46 -17.92
C VAL A 457 -1.90 -17.19 -17.59
N CYS A 458 -0.73 -17.02 -18.21
CA CYS A 458 0.19 -15.92 -17.94
C CYS A 458 0.34 -15.01 -19.18
N ILE A 459 0.07 -13.72 -19.01
CA ILE A 459 0.28 -12.69 -20.04
C ILE A 459 1.51 -11.88 -19.62
N ASP A 460 2.64 -12.19 -20.22
CA ASP A 460 3.96 -11.73 -19.80
C ASP A 460 4.33 -10.38 -20.42
N GLY A 461 4.72 -9.38 -19.62
CA GLY A 461 5.21 -8.08 -20.11
C GLY A 461 4.12 -7.06 -20.48
N PHE A 462 3.02 -7.01 -19.74
CA PHE A 462 1.78 -6.22 -19.93
C PHE A 462 1.92 -4.66 -20.05
N ILE A 463 3.11 -4.06 -20.22
CA ILE A 463 3.26 -2.59 -20.25
C ILE A 463 4.08 -2.09 -21.44
N GLY A 464 3.51 -1.10 -22.13
CA GLY A 464 4.08 -0.38 -23.27
C GLY A 464 2.95 0.15 -24.15
N ASN A 465 2.31 -0.76 -24.89
CA ASN A 465 1.34 -0.45 -25.94
C ASN A 465 -0.07 -1.01 -25.68
N CYS A 466 -0.43 -1.33 -24.44
CA CYS A 466 -1.74 -1.94 -24.11
C CYS A 466 -2.88 -0.91 -24.03
N ASN A 467 -3.94 -1.09 -24.84
CA ASN A 467 -5.21 -0.41 -24.61
C ASN A 467 -6.02 -1.15 -23.53
N VAL A 468 -5.94 -0.67 -22.28
CA VAL A 468 -6.66 -1.25 -21.13
C VAL A 468 -8.19 -1.30 -21.36
N MET A 469 -8.75 -0.35 -22.11
CA MET A 469 -10.18 -0.31 -22.42
C MET A 469 -10.62 -1.44 -23.36
N GLU A 470 -9.70 -2.04 -24.11
CA GLU A 470 -9.93 -3.20 -24.95
C GLU A 470 -9.54 -4.51 -24.24
N LEU A 471 -8.48 -4.50 -23.43
CA LEU A 471 -8.03 -5.70 -22.72
C LEU A 471 -9.04 -6.16 -21.65
N ILE A 472 -9.51 -5.25 -20.78
CA ILE A 472 -10.34 -5.64 -19.63
C ILE A 472 -11.63 -6.38 -20.07
N PRO A 473 -12.40 -5.92 -21.08
CA PRO A 473 -13.56 -6.66 -21.59
C PRO A 473 -13.24 -8.05 -22.17
N VAL A 474 -12.00 -8.30 -22.62
CA VAL A 474 -11.57 -9.65 -23.03
C VAL A 474 -11.30 -10.51 -21.79
N LEU A 475 -10.59 -9.99 -20.78
CA LEU A 475 -10.30 -10.76 -19.56
C LEU A 475 -11.56 -11.11 -18.76
N GLU A 476 -12.54 -10.20 -18.70
CA GLU A 476 -13.82 -10.40 -17.99
C GLU A 476 -14.70 -11.51 -18.58
N GLN A 477 -14.44 -11.97 -19.81
CA GLN A 477 -15.14 -13.12 -20.42
C GLN A 477 -14.62 -14.48 -19.94
N HIS A 478 -13.39 -14.53 -19.41
CA HIS A 478 -12.67 -15.76 -19.05
C HIS A 478 -12.50 -15.93 -17.53
N ARG A 479 -13.54 -15.61 -16.75
CA ARG A 479 -13.52 -15.70 -15.27
C ARG A 479 -13.30 -17.12 -14.73
N ASN A 480 -13.49 -18.14 -15.56
CA ASN A 480 -13.14 -19.52 -15.25
C ASN A 480 -11.62 -19.82 -15.31
N LYS A 481 -10.76 -18.86 -15.67
CA LYS A 481 -9.29 -19.00 -15.66
C LYS A 481 -8.64 -18.13 -14.58
N ILE A 482 -7.49 -18.56 -14.06
CA ILE A 482 -6.62 -17.73 -13.23
C ILE A 482 -5.69 -16.98 -14.20
N ILE A 483 -6.01 -15.72 -14.47
CA ILE A 483 -5.28 -14.87 -15.42
C ILE A 483 -4.25 -14.04 -14.64
N ILE A 484 -2.96 -14.21 -14.97
CA ILE A 484 -1.84 -13.50 -14.34
C ILE A 484 -1.20 -12.57 -15.37
N LEU A 485 -1.40 -11.26 -15.20
CA LEU A 485 -0.74 -10.20 -15.97
C LEU A 485 0.60 -9.86 -15.30
N THR A 486 1.72 -10.00 -16.03
CA THR A 486 3.04 -9.69 -15.48
C THR A 486 3.57 -8.32 -15.93
N TYR A 487 4.26 -7.61 -15.04
CA TYR A 487 4.98 -6.39 -15.39
C TYR A 487 6.47 -6.45 -15.01
N MET A 488 7.31 -5.70 -15.75
CA MET A 488 8.77 -5.67 -15.54
C MET A 488 9.19 -4.75 -14.39
N PHE A 489 8.68 -3.51 -14.35
CA PHE A 489 9.10 -2.47 -13.41
C PHE A 489 7.89 -1.79 -12.76
N ASP A 490 7.93 -1.53 -11.45
CA ASP A 490 6.79 -0.95 -10.74
C ASP A 490 6.48 0.47 -11.24
N ARG A 491 7.52 1.22 -11.63
CA ARG A 491 7.37 2.56 -12.19
C ARG A 491 6.64 2.60 -13.53
N THR A 492 6.70 1.55 -14.36
CA THR A 492 6.00 1.57 -15.65
C THR A 492 4.47 1.45 -15.48
N LEU A 493 3.97 1.02 -14.32
CA LEU A 493 2.54 1.11 -14.00
C LEU A 493 2.04 2.56 -13.83
N THR A 494 2.92 3.56 -13.66
CA THR A 494 2.50 4.99 -13.64
C THR A 494 2.01 5.51 -14.99
N PHE A 495 2.22 4.77 -16.08
CA PHE A 495 1.64 5.07 -17.40
C PHE A 495 0.22 4.51 -17.57
N VAL A 496 -0.27 3.73 -16.59
CA VAL A 496 -1.60 3.12 -16.59
C VAL A 496 -2.50 3.89 -15.60
N PRO A 497 -3.75 4.25 -15.97
CA PRO A 497 -4.70 4.83 -15.02
C PRO A 497 -4.93 3.91 -13.81
N ASN A 498 -4.92 4.45 -12.59
CA ASN A 498 -5.05 3.62 -11.37
C ASN A 498 -6.47 3.05 -11.19
N GLU A 499 -7.43 3.58 -11.95
CA GLU A 499 -8.76 3.06 -12.21
C GLU A 499 -8.76 1.59 -12.67
N ILE A 500 -7.65 1.08 -13.23
CA ILE A 500 -7.47 -0.35 -13.55
C ILE A 500 -7.60 -1.26 -12.31
N LEU A 501 -7.29 -0.75 -11.11
CA LEU A 501 -7.42 -1.48 -9.84
C LEU A 501 -8.88 -1.79 -9.46
N SER A 502 -9.85 -1.26 -10.21
CA SER A 502 -11.26 -1.68 -10.13
C SER A 502 -11.53 -3.03 -10.81
N TYR A 503 -10.62 -3.47 -11.68
CA TYR A 503 -10.80 -4.61 -12.61
C TYR A 503 -9.70 -5.67 -12.48
N VAL A 504 -8.52 -5.32 -11.94
CA VAL A 504 -7.41 -6.25 -11.72
C VAL A 504 -6.87 -6.14 -10.29
N GLN A 505 -6.56 -7.27 -9.67
CA GLN A 505 -6.01 -7.31 -8.32
C GLN A 505 -4.49 -7.17 -8.36
N PHE A 506 -3.98 -6.00 -7.99
CA PHE A 506 -2.54 -5.78 -7.88
C PHE A 506 -1.94 -6.56 -6.70
N ILE A 507 -0.78 -7.18 -6.89
CA ILE A 507 -0.05 -7.94 -5.86
C ILE A 507 1.44 -7.57 -5.92
N SER A 508 2.01 -7.30 -4.76
CA SER A 508 3.45 -7.12 -4.56
C SER A 508 4.01 -8.18 -3.61
N ALA A 509 4.71 -9.17 -4.19
CA ALA A 509 5.57 -10.09 -3.46
C ALA A 509 7.02 -9.56 -3.28
N ASP A 510 7.24 -8.25 -3.48
CA ASP A 510 8.57 -7.62 -3.61
C ASP A 510 9.45 -7.67 -2.35
N VAL A 511 8.87 -8.10 -1.23
CA VAL A 511 9.54 -8.35 0.07
C VAL A 511 10.16 -9.74 0.14
N PHE A 512 9.56 -10.73 -0.52
CA PHE A 512 9.99 -12.13 -0.52
C PHE A 512 11.08 -12.33 -1.58
N SER A 513 12.33 -12.08 -1.18
CA SER A 513 13.47 -12.01 -2.10
C SER A 513 13.69 -13.29 -2.93
N THR A 514 13.21 -14.42 -2.42
CA THR A 514 13.26 -15.75 -3.03
C THR A 514 12.35 -15.90 -4.25
N LEU A 515 11.20 -15.19 -4.27
CA LEU A 515 10.24 -15.18 -5.38
C LEU A 515 10.63 -14.21 -6.51
N LEU A 516 11.57 -13.28 -6.28
CA LEU A 516 11.97 -12.27 -7.28
C LEU A 516 12.67 -12.86 -8.52
N ARG A 517 13.21 -14.08 -8.41
CA ARG A 517 13.80 -14.83 -9.54
C ARG A 517 12.85 -15.93 -9.97
N ILE A 518 12.65 -16.06 -11.28
CA ILE A 518 11.94 -17.20 -11.85
C ILE A 518 12.72 -18.47 -11.51
N LYS A 519 12.02 -19.51 -11.03
CA LYS A 519 12.56 -20.84 -10.76
C LYS A 519 11.70 -21.89 -11.47
N ASP A 520 12.32 -23.01 -11.79
CA ASP A 520 11.60 -24.18 -12.28
C ASP A 520 10.94 -24.90 -11.08
N VAL A 521 9.68 -25.29 -11.22
CA VAL A 521 8.98 -26.11 -10.20
C VAL A 521 9.38 -27.56 -10.43
N THR A 522 9.92 -28.21 -9.40
CA THR A 522 10.33 -29.63 -9.44
C THR A 522 9.62 -30.46 -8.38
N GLU A 523 8.50 -29.96 -7.84
CA GLU A 523 7.66 -30.67 -6.88
C GLU A 523 6.76 -31.69 -7.60
N ASP A 524 6.41 -32.78 -6.93
CA ASP A 524 5.55 -33.80 -7.54
C ASP A 524 4.17 -33.19 -7.93
N PRO A 525 3.68 -33.46 -9.16
CA PRO A 525 2.46 -32.84 -9.67
C PRO A 525 1.20 -33.36 -8.97
N SER A 526 0.23 -32.47 -8.74
CA SER A 526 -1.08 -32.82 -8.18
C SER A 526 -2.26 -32.34 -9.06
N GLU A 527 -3.43 -32.94 -8.84
CA GLU A 527 -4.66 -32.68 -9.60
C GLU A 527 -5.79 -32.35 -8.62
N ILE A 528 -6.17 -31.08 -8.55
CA ILE A 528 -7.25 -30.60 -7.68
C ILE A 528 -8.55 -30.51 -8.47
N LYS A 529 -9.59 -31.17 -7.98
CA LYS A 529 -10.94 -31.00 -8.54
C LYS A 529 -11.47 -29.62 -8.23
N GLU A 530 -12.09 -28.98 -9.22
CA GLU A 530 -12.74 -27.69 -9.05
C GLU A 530 -14.22 -27.73 -9.39
N LYS A 531 -14.99 -26.85 -8.75
CA LYS A 531 -16.43 -26.63 -8.94
C LYS A 531 -16.69 -25.17 -9.35
N PRO A 532 -17.66 -24.91 -10.25
CA PRO A 532 -18.08 -23.54 -10.55
C PRO A 532 -18.84 -22.94 -9.37
N TYR A 533 -18.56 -21.69 -9.00
CA TYR A 533 -19.30 -20.97 -7.97
C TYR A 533 -19.75 -19.58 -8.42
N ALA A 534 -20.94 -19.19 -7.96
CA ALA A 534 -21.45 -17.85 -8.18
C ALA A 534 -20.81 -16.91 -7.14
N ASN A 535 -19.90 -16.03 -7.59
CA ASN A 535 -19.31 -15.01 -6.74
C ASN A 535 -20.44 -14.09 -6.20
N LYS A 536 -20.62 -14.09 -4.87
CA LYS A 536 -21.75 -13.43 -4.20
C LYS A 536 -21.47 -11.94 -4.08
N GLY A 537 -21.83 -11.19 -5.13
CA GLY A 537 -21.75 -9.72 -5.15
C GLY A 537 -22.26 -9.13 -3.83
N SER A 538 -21.39 -8.39 -3.15
CA SER A 538 -21.53 -8.09 -1.72
C SER A 538 -22.57 -6.97 -1.47
N VAL A 539 -23.86 -7.34 -1.47
CA VAL A 539 -24.95 -6.46 -1.00
C VAL A 539 -24.95 -6.40 0.54
N ARG A 540 -23.78 -6.16 1.14
CA ARG A 540 -23.57 -5.89 2.56
C ARG A 540 -23.58 -4.38 2.79
N ALA A 541 -23.94 -3.96 4.01
CA ALA A 541 -23.80 -2.57 4.39
C ALA A 541 -22.32 -2.23 4.62
N ASP A 542 -21.86 -1.10 4.07
CA ASP A 542 -20.49 -0.57 4.16
C ASP A 542 -19.88 -0.75 5.57
N THR A 543 -18.90 -1.65 5.70
CA THR A 543 -18.34 -1.97 7.00
C THR A 543 -17.33 -0.91 7.47
N ARG A 544 -17.13 -0.85 8.79
CA ARG A 544 -16.09 0.02 9.39
C ARG A 544 -14.70 -0.27 8.82
N LEU A 545 -14.42 -1.50 8.37
CA LEU A 545 -13.12 -1.94 7.87
C LEU A 545 -12.94 -1.52 6.40
N GLN A 546 -13.96 -1.77 5.56
CA GLN A 546 -14.01 -1.27 4.18
C GLN A 546 -13.84 0.25 4.15
N LYS A 547 -14.54 0.99 5.02
CA LYS A 547 -14.36 2.43 5.16
C LYS A 547 -12.94 2.83 5.59
N ILE A 548 -12.30 2.11 6.51
CA ILE A 548 -10.90 2.39 6.88
C ILE A 548 -9.98 2.22 5.66
N PHE A 549 -10.17 1.17 4.86
CA PHE A 549 -9.39 0.97 3.64
C PHE A 549 -9.59 2.11 2.62
N ARG A 550 -10.85 2.46 2.31
CA ARG A 550 -11.15 3.54 1.33
C ARG A 550 -10.64 4.90 1.79
N ASP A 551 -10.80 5.22 3.07
CA ASP A 551 -10.22 6.43 3.67
C ASP A 551 -8.69 6.48 3.45
N ILE A 552 -7.96 5.35 3.61
CA ILE A 552 -6.51 5.26 3.36
C ILE A 552 -6.19 5.37 1.85
N ALA A 553 -6.88 4.61 1.00
CA ALA A 553 -6.63 4.55 -0.44
C ALA A 553 -6.82 5.93 -1.11
N CYS A 554 -7.89 6.64 -0.75
CA CYS A 554 -8.15 8.00 -1.24
C CYS A 554 -7.12 9.00 -0.70
N GLU A 555 -6.71 8.92 0.58
CA GLU A 555 -5.63 9.78 1.12
C GLU A 555 -4.28 9.51 0.44
N CYS A 556 -4.01 8.29 -0.02
CA CYS A 556 -2.81 7.95 -0.80
C CYS A 556 -2.88 8.34 -2.29
N GLY A 557 -4.07 8.68 -2.80
CA GLY A 557 -4.29 9.12 -4.19
C GLY A 557 -4.70 8.02 -5.16
N ILE A 558 -5.31 6.93 -4.69
CA ILE A 558 -6.12 6.03 -5.53
C ILE A 558 -7.45 6.74 -5.86
N GLU A 559 -7.96 6.53 -7.06
CA GLU A 559 -9.28 7.03 -7.50
C GLU A 559 -10.40 6.40 -6.65
N ILE A 560 -11.52 7.12 -6.44
CA ILE A 560 -12.52 6.73 -5.45
C ILE A 560 -13.31 5.48 -5.87
N SER A 561 -13.63 5.28 -7.14
CA SER A 561 -14.30 4.05 -7.63
C SER A 561 -13.40 2.82 -7.52
N ALA A 562 -12.11 2.95 -7.86
CA ALA A 562 -11.12 1.91 -7.63
C ALA A 562 -10.99 1.57 -6.14
N ALA A 563 -10.91 2.58 -5.27
CA ALA A 563 -10.89 2.39 -3.82
C ALA A 563 -12.16 1.66 -3.30
N PHE A 564 -13.34 1.91 -3.88
CA PHE A 564 -14.56 1.16 -3.57
C PHE A 564 -14.46 -0.30 -3.99
N ALA A 565 -14.12 -0.59 -5.25
CA ALA A 565 -14.01 -1.96 -5.76
C ALA A 565 -12.99 -2.80 -4.97
N MET A 566 -11.82 -2.25 -4.67
CA MET A 566 -10.80 -2.89 -3.82
C MET A 566 -11.30 -3.16 -2.39
N ALA A 567 -12.17 -2.31 -1.85
CA ALA A 567 -12.70 -2.47 -0.50
C ALA A 567 -13.84 -3.50 -0.41
N ASP A 568 -14.54 -3.80 -1.51
CA ASP A 568 -15.65 -4.76 -1.51
C ASP A 568 -15.21 -6.20 -1.16
N MET A 569 -13.92 -6.51 -1.35
CA MET A 569 -13.33 -7.78 -0.92
C MET A 569 -13.21 -7.94 0.60
N ILE A 570 -13.15 -6.84 1.38
CA ILE A 570 -12.72 -6.87 2.78
C ILE A 570 -13.86 -7.27 3.73
N GLU A 571 -13.84 -8.53 4.17
CA GLU A 571 -14.78 -9.08 5.15
C GLU A 571 -14.33 -8.84 6.62
N ASP A 572 -13.03 -8.94 6.92
CA ASP A 572 -12.48 -8.89 8.30
C ASP A 572 -11.20 -8.03 8.48
N GLU A 573 -10.66 -7.98 9.71
CA GLU A 573 -9.52 -7.14 10.08
C GLU A 573 -8.15 -7.77 9.68
N ASN A 574 -8.09 -9.07 9.39
CA ASN A 574 -6.91 -9.72 8.78
C ASN A 574 -6.84 -9.37 7.29
N GLN A 575 -7.94 -9.56 6.57
CA GLN A 575 -8.02 -9.24 5.14
C GLN A 575 -7.81 -7.73 4.86
N LEU A 576 -8.22 -6.86 5.79
CA LEU A 576 -7.85 -5.44 5.78
C LEU A 576 -6.32 -5.24 5.89
N ASN A 577 -5.63 -6.01 6.72
CA ASN A 577 -4.17 -5.92 6.86
C ASN A 577 -3.45 -6.50 5.64
N GLU A 578 -3.92 -7.62 5.09
CA GLU A 578 -3.40 -8.25 3.87
C GLU A 578 -3.50 -7.30 2.67
N MET A 579 -4.68 -6.72 2.43
CA MET A 579 -4.92 -5.73 1.37
C MET A 579 -4.05 -4.46 1.52
N LEU A 580 -3.67 -4.11 2.74
CA LEU A 580 -2.69 -3.05 2.97
C LEU A 580 -1.26 -3.53 2.65
N MET A 581 -0.85 -4.68 3.19
CA MET A 581 0.52 -5.20 3.09
C MET A 581 0.93 -5.62 1.66
N PHE A 582 0.03 -6.23 0.89
CA PHE A 582 0.38 -6.84 -0.40
C PHE A 582 -0.15 -6.08 -1.62
N THR A 583 -1.15 -5.20 -1.43
CA THR A 583 -1.73 -4.40 -2.52
C THR A 583 -1.46 -2.90 -2.33
N LEU A 584 -2.11 -2.25 -1.36
CA LEU A 584 -2.20 -0.79 -1.34
C LEU A 584 -0.88 -0.10 -0.96
N LEU A 585 -0.25 -0.51 0.15
CA LEU A 585 0.99 0.15 0.62
C LEU A 585 2.16 -0.08 -0.34
N PRO A 586 2.36 -1.28 -0.94
CA PRO A 586 3.33 -1.46 -2.01
C PRO A 586 3.02 -0.64 -3.26
N TYR A 587 1.77 -0.54 -3.73
CA TYR A 587 1.45 0.25 -4.91
C TYR A 587 1.82 1.73 -4.71
N VAL A 588 1.48 2.29 -3.55
CA VAL A 588 1.81 3.68 -3.20
C VAL A 588 3.32 3.89 -3.02
N SER A 589 4.02 2.92 -2.41
CA SER A 589 5.48 2.97 -2.19
C SER A 589 6.30 2.76 -3.46
N LYS A 590 5.93 1.81 -4.32
CA LYS A 590 6.73 1.33 -5.46
C LYS A 590 6.30 1.98 -6.79
N VAL A 591 4.99 2.05 -7.08
CA VAL A 591 4.46 2.63 -8.32
C VAL A 591 4.46 4.15 -8.21
N PHE A 592 3.69 4.72 -7.27
CA PHE A 592 3.66 6.17 -7.06
C PHE A 592 4.98 6.71 -6.49
N GLY A 593 5.72 5.94 -5.70
CA GLY A 593 6.98 6.38 -5.11
C GLY A 593 6.82 7.31 -3.92
N LYS A 594 5.71 7.18 -3.18
CA LYS A 594 5.41 7.98 -2.00
C LYS A 594 5.45 7.09 -0.76
N ASN A 595 6.03 7.58 0.34
CA ASN A 595 5.85 6.94 1.64
C ASN A 595 4.35 6.96 2.01
N PRO A 596 3.68 5.80 2.23
CA PRO A 596 2.23 5.77 2.48
C PRO A 596 1.83 6.42 3.80
N TYR A 597 2.66 6.33 4.84
CA TYR A 597 2.39 6.94 6.15
C TYR A 597 2.46 8.48 6.11
N ASN A 598 3.27 9.05 5.22
CA ASN A 598 3.27 10.49 4.94
C ASN A 598 2.07 10.95 4.11
N CYS A 599 1.42 10.04 3.38
CA CYS A 599 0.20 10.35 2.62
C CYS A 599 -1.06 10.26 3.49
N SER A 600 -1.22 9.16 4.24
CA SER A 600 -2.47 8.84 4.95
C SER A 600 -2.40 9.03 6.46
N LYS A 601 -3.15 10.03 6.95
CA LYS A 601 -3.45 10.24 8.38
C LYS A 601 -4.34 9.12 8.94
N ARG A 602 -5.14 8.48 8.09
CA ARG A 602 -5.93 7.30 8.46
C ARG A 602 -5.03 6.09 8.73
N LEU A 603 -4.01 5.87 7.90
CA LEU A 603 -3.02 4.80 8.07
C LEU A 603 -2.23 5.00 9.36
N GLN A 604 -1.69 6.20 9.61
CA GLN A 604 -1.02 6.55 10.87
C GLN A 604 -1.87 6.19 12.11
N ARG A 605 -3.18 6.45 12.07
CA ARG A 605 -4.13 6.15 13.16
C ARG A 605 -4.52 4.67 13.27
N TYR A 606 -4.38 3.89 12.20
CA TYR A 606 -4.75 2.48 12.16
C TYR A 606 -3.56 1.56 12.46
N ALA A 607 -2.45 1.78 11.77
CA ALA A 607 -1.26 0.95 11.74
C ALA A 607 0.07 1.74 11.86
N GLY A 608 0.05 2.97 12.37
CA GLY A 608 1.25 3.65 12.88
C GLY A 608 1.61 3.19 14.30
N GLU A 609 2.62 3.81 14.93
CA GLU A 609 3.12 3.46 16.27
C GLU A 609 2.01 3.29 17.32
N ALA A 610 1.16 4.31 17.49
CA ALA A 610 0.00 4.31 18.40
C ALA A 610 -1.25 3.63 17.80
N GLY A 611 -1.11 2.99 16.63
CA GLY A 611 -2.16 2.24 15.95
C GLY A 611 -2.54 0.94 16.66
N ARG A 612 -3.69 0.39 16.25
CA ARG A 612 -4.29 -0.83 16.83
C ARG A 612 -4.22 -2.08 15.96
N SER A 613 -3.79 -1.97 14.69
CA SER A 613 -3.63 -3.13 13.82
C SER A 613 -2.61 -4.11 14.42
N LEU A 614 -2.93 -5.40 14.41
CA LEU A 614 -2.04 -6.47 14.88
C LEU A 614 -0.80 -6.63 14.00
N LYS A 615 -0.83 -6.14 12.75
CA LYS A 615 0.27 -6.24 11.78
C LYS A 615 1.03 -4.92 11.60
N LYS A 616 0.74 -3.90 12.42
CA LYS A 616 1.33 -2.56 12.32
C LYS A 616 2.86 -2.55 12.33
N ASP A 617 3.49 -3.43 13.11
CA ASP A 617 4.94 -3.46 13.28
C ASP A 617 5.66 -4.09 12.07
N ILE A 618 4.94 -4.85 11.24
CA ILE A 618 5.41 -5.32 9.93
C ILE A 618 5.20 -4.20 8.89
N MET A 619 4.00 -3.61 8.84
CA MET A 619 3.69 -2.51 7.91
C MET A 619 4.61 -1.30 8.09
N MET A 620 4.90 -0.89 9.34
CA MET A 620 5.85 0.18 9.65
C MET A 620 7.28 -0.18 9.22
N ARG A 621 7.68 -1.45 9.30
CA ARG A 621 9.02 -1.90 8.89
C ARG A 621 9.19 -1.96 7.37
N TRP A 622 8.10 -2.23 6.65
CA TRP A 622 8.10 -2.36 5.18
C TRP A 622 7.82 -1.03 4.45
N PHE A 623 7.04 -0.13 5.05
CA PHE A 623 6.51 1.07 4.37
C PHE A 623 6.59 2.37 5.19
N GLY A 624 7.13 2.33 6.41
CA GLY A 624 7.21 3.45 7.37
C GLY A 624 7.98 4.67 6.90
#